data_AF-A0A5J4L0C8-F1
#
_entry.id   AF-A0A5J4L0C8-F1
#
_cell.length_a   1.000
_cell.length_b   1.000
_cell.length_c   1.000
_cell.angle_alpha   90.00
_cell.angle_beta   90.00
_cell.angle_gamma   90.00
#
_symmetry.space_group_name_H-M   'P 1'
#
loop_
_entity.id
_entity.type
_entity.pdbx_description
1 polymer ?
#
loop_
_entity_poly.entity_id
_entity_poly.type
_entity_poly.pdbx_seq_one_letter_code
_entity_poly.pdbx_strand_id
1 'polypeptide(L)'
;MGRKDNPIKVGNEQEQVVGAFLREQRQLQNVTLTQMAAKTGYSKTYLSAIENGNIRASHNVIKEYTRHLNVATEQLPGSLAVPAEVEDELQERPWNVPFQRNPFFVGRSQTLEQLHNRLFGSRKLSHVVAITGLGGIGKTQFVTEYAYAYRAQYQGVFWIRGDSSEVMSADFTSLPFTTGLLTEGGQTADSTSNNTGHFTKKWFRQHPTCLLIIDNLDDVQDLATLARLITQLGETRVLITSRLQILTQIARSLSWTT
;
A
#
# COMPACT_ATOMS: atom_id res chain seq x y z
N MET A 1 15.26 8.78 -14.78
CA MET A 1 14.08 9.56 -14.33
C MET A 1 13.98 9.38 -12.82
N GLY A 2 14.08 10.45 -12.03
CA GLY A 2 14.11 10.35 -10.55
C GLY A 2 12.71 10.15 -9.94
N ARG A 3 12.67 9.69 -8.68
CA ARG A 3 11.44 9.63 -7.86
C ARG A 3 10.74 11.01 -7.86
N LYS A 4 9.40 11.01 -7.92
CA LYS A 4 8.58 12.22 -7.96
C LYS A 4 7.40 12.07 -7.00
N ASP A 5 7.29 13.00 -6.06
CA ASP A 5 6.07 13.19 -5.28
C ASP A 5 5.26 14.33 -5.90
N ASN A 6 3.93 14.29 -5.75
CA ASN A 6 3.06 15.35 -6.27
C ASN A 6 3.33 16.66 -5.52
N PRO A 7 3.72 17.75 -6.22
CA PRO A 7 4.01 19.02 -5.57
C PRO A 7 2.72 19.66 -5.06
N ILE A 8 2.67 19.94 -3.75
CA ILE A 8 1.61 20.71 -3.11
C ILE A 8 2.06 22.17 -3.07
N LYS A 9 1.21 23.11 -3.52
CA LYS A 9 1.51 24.55 -3.49
C LYS A 9 1.51 25.07 -2.05
N VAL A 10 2.51 25.88 -1.75
CA VAL A 10 2.85 26.40 -0.42
C VAL A 10 1.77 27.34 0.10
N GLY A 11 1.36 27.15 1.36
CA GLY A 11 0.38 28.00 2.06
C GLY A 11 0.95 28.83 3.21
N ASN A 12 2.05 28.41 3.86
CA ASN A 12 2.51 29.01 5.13
C ASN A 12 4.03 29.25 5.20
N GLU A 13 4.46 30.30 5.91
CA GLU A 13 5.87 30.67 6.20
C GLU A 13 6.70 29.54 6.83
N GLN A 14 6.05 28.62 7.54
CA GLN A 14 6.66 27.46 8.19
C GLN A 14 7.28 26.47 7.19
N GLU A 15 6.76 26.35 5.98
CA GLU A 15 7.27 25.43 4.96
C GLU A 15 8.61 25.91 4.37
N GLN A 16 8.85 27.23 4.39
CA GLN A 16 10.15 27.82 4.02
C GLN A 16 11.24 27.51 5.04
N VAL A 17 10.87 27.42 6.34
CA VAL A 17 11.80 27.12 7.43
C VAL A 17 12.37 25.70 7.31
N VAL A 18 11.56 24.72 6.90
CA VAL A 18 11.99 23.32 6.74
C VAL A 18 12.96 23.17 5.57
N GLY A 19 12.66 23.79 4.41
CA GLY A 19 13.54 23.77 3.25
C GLY A 19 14.92 24.35 3.56
N ALA A 20 14.94 25.49 4.25
CA ALA A 20 16.18 26.14 4.68
C ALA A 20 16.99 25.27 5.67
N PHE A 21 16.32 24.63 6.64
CA PHE A 21 16.96 23.72 7.58
C PHE A 21 17.58 22.50 6.90
N LEU A 22 16.84 21.84 6.00
CA LEU A 22 17.36 20.69 5.25
C LEU A 22 18.60 21.06 4.41
N ARG A 23 18.59 22.25 3.81
CA ARG A 23 19.74 22.81 3.09
C ARG A 23 20.93 23.03 4.01
N GLU A 24 20.71 23.62 5.18
CA GLU A 24 21.74 23.89 6.17
C GLU A 24 22.39 22.59 6.67
N GLN A 25 21.58 21.60 7.07
CA GLN A 25 22.09 20.30 7.53
C GLN A 25 22.89 19.58 6.43
N ARG A 26 22.42 19.65 5.19
CA ARG A 26 23.13 19.09 4.04
C ARG A 26 24.49 19.77 3.84
N GLN A 27 24.55 21.09 4.00
CA GLN A 27 25.79 21.87 3.87
C GLN A 27 26.77 21.60 5.02
N LEU A 28 26.29 21.49 6.26
CA LEU A 28 27.10 21.12 7.44
C LEU A 28 27.78 19.75 7.26
N GLN A 29 27.08 18.82 6.62
CA GLN A 29 27.58 17.47 6.30
C GLN A 29 28.46 17.44 5.02
N ASN A 30 28.77 18.59 4.41
CA ASN A 30 29.51 18.72 3.15
C ASN A 30 28.92 17.90 1.98
N VAL A 31 27.61 17.63 2.01
CA VAL A 31 26.93 16.91 0.93
C VAL A 31 26.45 17.92 -0.10
N THR A 32 26.81 17.76 -1.38
CA THR A 32 26.27 18.61 -2.45
C THR A 32 24.83 18.22 -2.79
N LEU A 33 24.04 19.14 -3.36
CA LEU A 33 22.69 18.83 -3.82
C LEU A 33 22.66 17.71 -4.88
N THR A 34 23.70 17.63 -5.72
CA THR A 34 23.86 16.55 -6.72
C THR A 34 24.09 15.19 -6.04
N GLN A 35 24.96 15.14 -5.03
CA GLN A 35 25.18 13.92 -4.25
C GLN A 35 23.92 13.52 -3.47
N MET A 36 23.18 14.50 -2.95
CA MET A 36 21.92 14.24 -2.26
C MET A 36 20.85 13.67 -3.19
N ALA A 37 20.73 14.22 -4.39
CA ALA A 37 19.86 13.68 -5.44
C ALA A 37 20.24 12.24 -5.80
N ALA A 38 21.53 11.93 -5.90
CA ALA A 38 22.01 10.58 -6.17
C ALA A 38 21.71 9.61 -5.01
N LYS A 39 21.89 10.03 -3.75
CA LYS A 39 21.63 9.22 -2.55
C LYS A 39 20.15 8.91 -2.38
N THR A 40 19.29 9.91 -2.57
CA THR A 40 17.84 9.81 -2.30
C THR A 40 17.02 9.32 -3.51
N GLY A 41 17.59 9.38 -4.72
CA GLY A 41 16.91 9.04 -5.97
C GLY A 41 15.94 10.11 -6.50
N TYR A 42 15.83 11.25 -5.81
CA TYR A 42 15.05 12.39 -6.27
C TYR A 42 15.84 13.25 -7.25
N SER A 43 15.14 13.98 -8.14
CA SER A 43 15.81 14.89 -9.05
C SER A 43 16.41 16.10 -8.32
N LYS A 44 17.59 16.55 -8.76
CA LYS A 44 18.25 17.76 -8.25
C LYS A 44 17.32 18.99 -8.30
N THR A 45 16.56 19.13 -9.38
CA THR A 45 15.60 20.24 -9.56
C THR A 45 14.50 20.22 -8.51
N TYR A 46 13.97 19.03 -8.19
CA TYR A 46 12.94 18.86 -7.16
C TYR A 46 13.47 19.17 -5.76
N LEU A 47 14.65 18.65 -5.40
CA LEU A 47 15.28 18.95 -4.11
C LEU A 47 15.64 20.44 -3.98
N SER A 48 16.11 21.07 -5.06
CA SER A 48 16.38 22.50 -5.08
C SER A 48 15.13 23.34 -4.84
N ALA A 49 13.98 22.92 -5.38
CA ALA A 49 12.72 23.62 -5.18
C ALA A 49 12.26 23.52 -3.72
N ILE A 50 12.50 22.38 -3.08
CA ILE A 50 12.22 22.19 -1.64
C ILE A 50 13.14 23.04 -0.78
N GLU A 51 14.46 22.97 -0.99
CA GLU A 51 15.44 23.69 -0.17
C GLU A 51 15.31 25.22 -0.26
N ASN A 52 14.74 25.72 -1.35
CA ASN A 52 14.46 27.15 -1.53
C ASN A 52 13.02 27.54 -1.11
N GLY A 53 12.24 26.60 -0.56
CA GLY A 53 10.86 26.86 -0.09
C GLY A 53 9.84 27.09 -1.22
N ASN A 54 10.17 26.73 -2.46
CA ASN A 54 9.26 26.85 -3.62
C ASN A 54 8.24 25.71 -3.68
N ILE A 55 8.55 24.56 -3.09
CA ILE A 55 7.69 23.38 -3.00
C ILE A 55 7.79 22.83 -1.57
N ARG A 56 6.66 22.40 -1.01
CA ARG A 56 6.63 21.73 0.29
C ARG A 56 7.42 20.42 0.26
N ALA A 57 8.31 20.21 1.23
CA ALA A 57 9.02 18.94 1.39
C ALA A 57 8.03 17.81 1.71
N SER A 58 8.06 16.73 0.95
CA SER A 58 7.32 15.52 1.32
C SER A 58 8.01 14.84 2.51
N HIS A 59 7.26 14.09 3.30
CA HIS A 59 7.84 13.33 4.42
C HIS A 59 8.84 12.26 3.95
N ASN A 60 8.65 11.69 2.75
CA ASN A 60 9.63 10.77 2.17
C ASN A 60 10.95 11.49 1.90
N VAL A 61 10.91 12.69 1.31
CA VAL A 61 12.12 13.50 1.15
C VAL A 61 12.75 13.84 2.51
N ILE A 62 11.95 14.21 3.52
CA ILE A 62 12.45 14.51 4.86
C ILE A 62 13.12 13.27 5.49
N LYS A 63 12.50 12.09 5.39
CA LYS A 63 13.02 10.81 5.89
C LYS A 63 14.30 10.38 5.17
N GLU A 64 14.34 10.56 3.84
CA GLU A 64 15.55 10.33 3.06
C GLU A 64 16.65 11.32 3.47
N TYR A 65 16.31 12.58 3.77
CA TYR A 65 17.25 13.57 4.29
C TYR A 65 17.79 13.19 5.67
N THR A 66 16.92 12.89 6.63
CA THR A 66 17.35 12.52 7.99
C THR A 66 18.19 11.25 7.99
N ARG A 67 17.82 10.24 7.18
CA ARG A 67 18.61 9.00 7.04
C ARG A 67 20.00 9.26 6.47
N HIS A 68 20.14 10.11 5.46
CA HIS A 68 21.42 10.33 4.78
C HIS A 68 22.28 11.44 5.40
N LEU A 69 21.69 12.31 6.22
CA LEU A 69 22.37 13.38 6.93
C LEU A 69 22.53 13.08 8.43
N ASN A 70 22.03 11.94 8.91
CA ASN A 70 22.05 11.52 10.31
C ASN A 70 21.48 12.59 11.27
N VAL A 71 20.40 13.24 10.84
CA VAL A 71 19.70 14.27 11.62
C VAL A 71 18.52 13.60 12.31
N ALA A 72 18.39 13.77 13.63
CA ALA A 72 17.25 13.23 14.36
C ALA A 72 15.97 14.04 14.01
N THR A 73 14.83 13.37 13.86
CA THR A 73 13.54 14.02 13.53
C THR A 73 13.16 15.10 14.56
N GLU A 74 13.62 14.95 15.80
CA GLU A 74 13.45 15.89 16.92
C GLU A 74 14.19 17.23 16.73
N GLN A 75 15.18 17.28 15.84
CA GLN A 75 15.97 18.48 15.55
C GLN A 75 15.35 19.35 14.45
N LEU A 76 14.23 18.91 13.85
CA LEU A 76 13.52 19.67 12.83
C LEU A 76 12.75 20.85 13.46
N PRO A 77 12.87 22.08 12.93
CA PRO A 77 12.20 23.25 13.48
C PRO A 77 10.67 23.22 13.29
N GLY A 78 9.92 23.58 14.34
CA GLY A 78 8.44 23.69 14.35
C GLY A 78 7.71 22.38 14.70
N SER A 79 6.37 22.42 14.76
CA SER A 79 5.47 21.27 15.05
C SER A 79 5.46 20.19 13.95
N LEU A 80 6.65 19.70 13.58
CA LEU A 80 6.91 18.51 12.78
C LEU A 80 7.58 17.40 13.60
N ALA A 81 7.64 17.54 14.94
CA ALA A 81 7.40 16.38 15.79
C ALA A 81 6.02 15.87 15.37
N VAL A 82 6.02 14.90 14.45
CA VAL A 82 4.83 14.40 13.77
C VAL A 82 3.84 14.06 14.88
N PRO A 83 2.71 14.80 15.04
CA PRO A 83 1.68 14.37 15.96
C PRO A 83 1.31 12.94 15.57
N ALA A 84 1.13 12.03 16.52
CA ALA A 84 0.81 10.61 16.23
C ALA A 84 -0.38 10.43 15.25
N GLU A 85 -1.21 11.48 15.11
CA GLU A 85 -2.34 11.57 14.18
C GLU A 85 -1.92 11.78 12.70
N VAL A 86 -0.72 12.29 12.43
CA VAL A 86 -0.13 12.49 11.08
C VAL A 86 0.74 11.30 10.65
N GLU A 87 1.08 10.38 11.57
CA GLU A 87 1.78 9.12 11.25
C GLU A 87 0.94 8.20 10.34
N ASP A 88 -0.39 8.28 10.42
CA ASP A 88 -1.33 7.45 9.64
C ASP A 88 -1.42 7.87 8.15
N GLU A 89 -1.05 9.11 7.82
CA GLU A 89 -0.99 9.58 6.42
C GLU A 89 0.33 9.23 5.71
N LEU A 90 1.37 8.82 6.45
CA LEU A 90 2.75 8.74 5.95
C LEU A 90 3.50 7.43 6.24
N GLN A 91 2.83 6.38 6.75
CA GLN A 91 3.35 5.02 6.57
C GLN A 91 3.39 4.70 5.06
N GLU A 92 4.50 4.16 4.55
CA GLU A 92 4.49 3.50 3.25
C GLU A 92 3.47 2.36 3.32
N ARG A 93 2.25 2.64 2.85
CA ARG A 93 1.16 1.68 2.85
C ARG A 93 1.64 0.46 2.07
N PRO A 94 1.75 -0.72 2.72
CA PRO A 94 2.22 -1.94 2.08
C PRO A 94 1.54 -2.14 0.74
N TRP A 95 2.34 -2.46 -0.28
CA TRP A 95 1.86 -2.62 -1.64
C TRP A 95 2.69 -3.65 -2.38
N ASN A 96 2.05 -4.70 -2.88
CA ASN A 96 2.68 -5.71 -3.73
C ASN A 96 1.84 -6.05 -4.98
N VAL A 97 0.95 -5.16 -5.44
CA VAL A 97 0.15 -5.40 -6.65
C VAL A 97 1.10 -5.62 -7.83
N PRO A 98 1.06 -6.80 -8.49
CA PRO A 98 2.06 -7.19 -9.48
C PRO A 98 1.79 -6.59 -10.87
N PHE A 99 0.61 -5.99 -11.06
CA PHE A 99 0.17 -5.42 -12.33
C PHE A 99 0.35 -3.90 -12.33
N GLN A 100 0.82 -3.36 -13.45
CA GLN A 100 0.83 -1.93 -13.68
C GLN A 100 -0.60 -1.42 -13.91
N ARG A 101 -0.87 -0.18 -13.49
CA ARG A 101 -2.13 0.48 -13.80
C ARG A 101 -2.26 0.66 -15.31
N ASN A 102 -3.39 0.25 -15.87
CA ASN A 102 -3.68 0.43 -17.28
C ASN A 102 -4.19 1.86 -17.56
N PRO A 103 -3.44 2.71 -18.28
CA PRO A 103 -3.87 4.08 -18.56
C PRO A 103 -5.08 4.18 -19.52
N PHE A 104 -5.42 3.08 -20.20
CA PHE A 104 -6.55 3.01 -21.14
C PHE A 104 -7.80 2.39 -20.51
N PHE A 105 -7.81 2.17 -19.19
CA PHE A 105 -8.99 1.68 -18.50
C PHE A 105 -10.07 2.76 -18.46
N VAL A 106 -11.25 2.50 -19.05
CA VAL A 106 -12.35 3.48 -19.18
C VAL A 106 -13.72 2.85 -18.91
N GLY A 107 -14.73 3.69 -18.63
CA GLY A 107 -16.15 3.32 -18.67
C GLY A 107 -16.71 2.54 -17.48
N ARG A 108 -15.94 2.25 -16.43
CA ARG A 108 -16.37 1.44 -15.27
C ARG A 108 -16.29 2.14 -13.91
N SER A 109 -16.30 3.48 -13.90
CA SER A 109 -16.24 4.27 -12.65
C SER A 109 -17.37 3.96 -11.69
N GLN A 110 -18.61 3.85 -12.18
CA GLN A 110 -19.78 3.48 -11.36
C GLN A 110 -19.64 2.08 -10.74
N THR A 111 -19.11 1.12 -11.49
CA THR A 111 -18.90 -0.25 -10.98
C THR A 111 -17.80 -0.28 -9.92
N LEU A 112 -16.73 0.51 -10.09
CA LEU A 112 -15.68 0.67 -9.07
C LEU A 112 -16.23 1.28 -7.79
N GLU A 113 -17.08 2.29 -7.89
CA GLU A 113 -17.74 2.93 -6.75
C GLU A 113 -18.68 1.95 -6.03
N GLN A 114 -19.46 1.17 -6.78
CA GLN A 114 -20.31 0.13 -6.19
C GLN A 114 -19.49 -0.94 -5.46
N LEU A 115 -18.36 -1.37 -6.03
CA LEU A 115 -17.42 -2.28 -5.37
C LEU A 115 -16.91 -1.65 -4.07
N HIS A 116 -16.50 -0.39 -4.12
CA HIS A 116 -16.01 0.33 -2.96
C HIS A 116 -17.03 0.38 -1.83
N ASN A 117 -18.25 0.82 -2.12
CA ASN A 117 -19.33 0.93 -1.16
C ASN A 117 -19.70 -0.42 -0.54
N ARG A 118 -19.59 -1.51 -1.31
CA ARG A 118 -19.81 -2.86 -0.79
C ARG A 118 -18.75 -3.26 0.23
N LEU A 119 -17.47 -2.99 -0.06
CA LEU A 119 -16.33 -3.29 0.82
C LEU A 119 -16.30 -2.44 2.10
N PHE A 120 -16.88 -1.24 2.09
CA PHE A 120 -16.92 -0.30 3.23
C PHE A 120 -18.26 -0.24 3.96
N GLY A 121 -19.27 -1.00 3.54
CA GLY A 121 -20.60 -0.99 4.17
C GLY A 121 -20.59 -1.44 5.64
N SER A 122 -21.57 -1.00 6.43
CA SER A 122 -21.56 -1.09 7.91
C SER A 122 -22.02 -2.43 8.54
N ARG A 123 -22.08 -3.56 7.81
CA ARG A 123 -22.59 -4.85 8.33
C ARG A 123 -21.46 -5.88 8.46
N LYS A 124 -21.40 -6.70 9.54
CA LYS A 124 -20.36 -7.71 9.85
C LYS A 124 -19.81 -8.62 8.71
N LEU A 125 -20.49 -8.76 7.57
CA LEU A 125 -20.05 -9.53 6.38
C LEU A 125 -19.73 -8.64 5.16
N SER A 126 -19.61 -7.32 5.35
CA SER A 126 -19.39 -6.34 4.29
C SER A 126 -17.96 -6.33 3.74
N HIS A 127 -17.06 -7.10 4.32
CA HIS A 127 -15.64 -6.99 3.96
C HIS A 127 -15.23 -7.95 2.86
N VAL A 128 -16.07 -8.90 2.41
CA VAL A 128 -15.70 -9.86 1.34
C VAL A 128 -16.57 -9.68 0.11
N VAL A 129 -15.93 -9.38 -1.03
CA VAL A 129 -16.58 -9.27 -2.34
C VAL A 129 -15.90 -10.20 -3.33
N ALA A 130 -16.69 -11.00 -4.04
CA ALA A 130 -16.23 -11.81 -5.15
C ALA A 130 -16.68 -11.20 -6.49
N ILE A 131 -15.74 -11.11 -7.42
CA ILE A 131 -15.98 -10.77 -8.82
C ILE A 131 -15.90 -12.06 -9.61
N THR A 132 -17.06 -12.50 -10.08
CA THR A 132 -17.20 -13.75 -10.82
C THR A 132 -17.54 -13.50 -12.28
N GLY A 133 -17.04 -14.35 -13.17
CA GLY A 133 -17.31 -14.23 -14.59
C GLY A 133 -16.42 -15.14 -15.43
N LEU A 134 -16.68 -15.18 -16.73
CA LEU A 134 -15.92 -15.99 -17.69
C LEU A 134 -14.43 -15.60 -17.73
N GLY A 135 -13.59 -16.51 -18.21
CA GLY A 135 -12.18 -16.26 -18.45
C GLY A 135 -11.97 -15.13 -19.47
N GLY A 136 -10.92 -14.33 -19.29
CA GLY A 136 -10.56 -13.26 -20.25
C GLY A 136 -11.42 -11.99 -20.21
N ILE A 137 -12.48 -11.93 -19.41
CA ILE A 137 -13.40 -10.77 -19.37
C ILE A 137 -12.83 -9.51 -18.69
N GLY A 138 -11.60 -9.60 -18.14
CA GLY A 138 -10.88 -8.48 -17.54
C GLY A 138 -11.09 -8.28 -16.04
N LYS A 139 -11.47 -9.31 -15.28
CA LYS A 139 -11.63 -9.24 -13.80
C LYS A 139 -10.35 -8.74 -13.10
N THR A 140 -9.21 -9.34 -13.41
CA THR A 140 -7.90 -8.94 -12.86
C THR A 140 -7.57 -7.48 -13.18
N GLN A 141 -7.86 -7.03 -14.41
CA GLN A 141 -7.66 -5.63 -14.81
C GLN A 141 -8.57 -4.67 -14.03
N PHE A 142 -9.83 -5.04 -13.80
CA PHE A 142 -10.74 -4.24 -12.99
C PHE A 142 -10.29 -4.13 -11.53
N VAL A 143 -9.90 -5.25 -10.92
CA VAL A 143 -9.40 -5.25 -9.54
C VAL A 143 -8.07 -4.49 -9.42
N THR A 144 -7.22 -4.55 -10.44
CA THR A 144 -6.01 -3.72 -10.53
C THR A 144 -6.37 -2.24 -10.52
N GLU A 145 -7.31 -1.81 -11.37
CA GLU A 145 -7.75 -0.41 -11.38
C GLU A 145 -8.34 0.02 -10.04
N TYR A 146 -9.15 -0.84 -9.40
CA TYR A 146 -9.68 -0.60 -8.07
C TYR A 146 -8.57 -0.36 -7.04
N ALA A 147 -7.57 -1.24 -7.02
CA ALA A 147 -6.43 -1.14 -6.11
C ALA A 147 -5.69 0.20 -6.26
N TYR A 148 -5.47 0.66 -7.49
CA TYR A 148 -4.83 1.95 -7.75
C TYR A 148 -5.72 3.14 -7.40
N ALA A 149 -6.99 3.11 -7.78
CA ALA A 149 -7.93 4.22 -7.57
C ALA A 149 -8.25 4.45 -6.08
N TYR A 150 -8.30 3.37 -5.28
CA TYR A 150 -8.70 3.42 -3.87
C TYR A 150 -7.54 3.18 -2.90
N ARG A 151 -6.28 3.17 -3.36
CA ARG A 151 -5.08 2.96 -2.50
C ARG A 151 -5.08 3.85 -1.27
N ALA A 152 -5.45 5.13 -1.44
CA ALA A 152 -5.48 6.13 -0.37
C ALA A 152 -6.53 5.85 0.72
N GLN A 153 -7.39 4.85 0.56
CA GLN A 153 -8.41 4.47 1.54
C GLN A 153 -8.06 3.23 2.36
N TYR A 154 -6.88 2.65 2.11
CA TYR A 154 -6.41 1.43 2.77
C TYR A 154 -5.09 1.67 3.48
N GLN A 155 -4.92 1.05 4.65
CA GLN A 155 -3.63 1.03 5.35
C GLN A 155 -2.58 0.17 4.62
N GLY A 156 -3.03 -0.81 3.83
CA GLY A 156 -2.19 -1.60 2.93
C GLY A 156 -3.02 -2.32 1.87
N VAL A 157 -2.43 -2.55 0.70
CA VAL A 157 -3.03 -3.31 -0.41
C VAL A 157 -2.13 -4.48 -0.74
N PHE A 158 -2.68 -5.68 -0.54
CA PHE A 158 -1.97 -6.94 -0.67
C PHE A 158 -2.59 -7.75 -1.80
N TRP A 159 -1.76 -8.39 -2.60
CA TRP A 159 -2.15 -9.26 -3.69
C TRP A 159 -1.53 -10.64 -3.47
N ILE A 160 -2.37 -11.67 -3.51
CA ILE A 160 -1.94 -13.07 -3.49
C ILE A 160 -2.65 -13.84 -4.59
N ARG A 161 -2.01 -14.90 -5.07
CA ARG A 161 -2.62 -15.80 -6.04
C ARG A 161 -3.47 -16.86 -5.34
N GLY A 162 -4.63 -17.13 -5.93
CA GLY A 162 -5.59 -18.14 -5.50
C GLY A 162 -5.54 -19.42 -6.34
N ASP A 163 -4.47 -19.65 -7.11
CA ASP A 163 -4.36 -20.81 -8.01
C ASP A 163 -4.47 -22.17 -7.30
N SER A 164 -4.01 -22.25 -6.04
CA SER A 164 -4.20 -23.40 -5.15
C SER A 164 -4.05 -22.98 -3.68
N SER A 165 -4.49 -23.82 -2.74
CA SER A 165 -4.23 -23.64 -1.29
C SER A 165 -2.74 -23.47 -0.95
N GLU A 166 -1.85 -24.20 -1.64
CA GLU A 166 -0.40 -24.12 -1.45
C GLU A 166 0.15 -22.78 -1.92
N VAL A 167 -0.24 -22.34 -3.13
CA VAL A 167 0.16 -21.05 -3.70
C VAL A 167 -0.35 -19.90 -2.84
N MET A 168 -1.62 -19.94 -2.45
CA MET A 168 -2.22 -18.92 -1.59
C MET A 168 -1.52 -18.82 -0.24
N SER A 169 -1.15 -19.96 0.36
CA SER A 169 -0.42 -20.00 1.63
C SER A 169 1.01 -19.49 1.49
N ALA A 170 1.72 -19.86 0.43
CA ALA A 170 3.07 -19.39 0.13
C ALA A 170 3.09 -17.87 -0.11
N ASP A 171 2.22 -17.36 -0.98
CA ASP A 171 2.13 -15.93 -1.28
C ASP A 171 1.76 -15.15 0.00
N PHE A 172 0.77 -15.63 0.78
CA PHE A 172 0.38 -14.98 2.04
C PHE A 172 1.53 -14.92 3.07
N THR A 173 2.29 -16.00 3.23
CA THR A 173 3.46 -16.02 4.14
C THR A 173 4.62 -15.17 3.64
N SER A 174 4.70 -14.89 2.33
CA SER A 174 5.71 -14.02 1.75
C SER A 174 5.38 -12.53 1.83
N LEU A 175 4.13 -12.16 2.14
CA LEU A 175 3.66 -10.76 2.17
C LEU A 175 4.57 -9.84 2.98
N PRO A 176 5.04 -10.21 4.20
CA PRO A 176 5.86 -9.30 4.97
C PRO A 176 7.16 -8.90 4.27
N PHE A 177 7.78 -9.81 3.53
CA PHE A 177 9.02 -9.56 2.80
C PHE A 177 8.75 -8.78 1.51
N THR A 178 7.76 -9.21 0.73
CA THR A 178 7.41 -8.57 -0.56
C THR A 178 6.88 -7.15 -0.40
N THR A 179 6.38 -6.79 0.79
CA THR A 179 5.88 -5.45 1.11
C THR A 179 6.81 -4.62 1.98
N GLY A 180 7.99 -5.17 2.35
CA GLY A 180 8.95 -4.48 3.21
C GLY A 180 8.53 -4.32 4.69
N LEU A 181 7.45 -4.98 5.12
CA LEU A 181 7.03 -5.05 6.52
C LEU A 181 8.06 -5.80 7.39
N LEU A 182 8.79 -6.74 6.80
CA LEU A 182 9.98 -7.35 7.36
C LEU A 182 11.14 -7.16 6.39
N THR A 183 12.30 -6.76 6.90
CA THR A 183 13.56 -6.74 6.13
C THR A 183 14.30 -8.05 6.31
N GLU A 184 14.98 -8.52 5.27
CA GLU A 184 15.71 -9.81 5.26
C GLU A 184 16.84 -9.88 6.32
N GLY A 185 17.22 -8.75 6.93
CA GLY A 185 18.19 -8.66 8.03
C GLY A 185 17.57 -8.60 9.45
N GLY A 186 16.25 -8.45 9.57
CA GLY A 186 15.51 -8.49 10.83
C GLY A 186 15.26 -9.92 11.31
N GLN A 187 16.29 -10.75 11.32
CA GLN A 187 16.21 -12.12 11.82
C GLN A 187 16.08 -12.07 13.34
N THR A 188 14.86 -12.20 13.85
CA THR A 188 14.69 -12.89 15.13
C THR A 188 14.83 -14.39 14.86
N ALA A 189 15.41 -15.12 15.81
CA ALA A 189 15.85 -16.50 15.70
C ALA A 189 14.76 -17.55 15.37
N ASP A 190 13.52 -17.13 15.08
CA ASP A 190 12.35 -17.99 14.90
C ASP A 190 11.76 -17.92 13.47
N SER A 191 12.61 -17.78 12.44
CA SER A 191 12.20 -17.69 11.02
C SER A 191 11.76 -19.03 10.43
N THR A 192 10.77 -19.68 11.06
CA THR A 192 10.04 -20.83 10.48
C THR A 192 8.78 -20.30 9.78
N SER A 193 8.35 -20.89 8.65
CA SER A 193 7.18 -20.43 7.87
C SER A 193 5.89 -20.24 8.70
N ASN A 194 5.73 -21.00 9.79
CA ASN A 194 4.63 -20.86 10.74
C ASN A 194 4.65 -19.52 11.51
N ASN A 195 5.84 -18.99 11.83
CA ASN A 195 5.99 -17.70 12.51
C ASN A 195 5.62 -16.54 11.58
N THR A 196 6.05 -16.57 10.31
CA THR A 196 5.72 -15.51 9.35
C THR A 196 4.22 -15.46 9.02
N GLY A 197 3.57 -16.61 8.88
CA GLY A 197 2.11 -16.66 8.72
C GLY A 197 1.36 -16.10 9.94
N HIS A 198 1.86 -16.38 11.16
CA HIS A 198 1.29 -15.81 12.38
C HIS A 198 1.50 -14.29 12.46
N PHE A 199 2.72 -13.82 12.15
CA PHE A 199 3.04 -12.39 12.07
C PHE A 199 2.12 -11.67 11.10
N THR A 200 1.96 -12.19 9.88
CA THR A 200 1.12 -11.59 8.85
C THR A 200 -0.32 -11.45 9.34
N LYS A 201 -0.91 -12.51 9.90
CA LYS A 201 -2.27 -12.46 10.48
C LYS A 201 -2.38 -11.45 11.63
N LYS A 202 -1.37 -11.40 12.50
CA LYS A 202 -1.33 -10.43 13.61
C LYS A 202 -1.28 -9.01 13.08
N TRP A 203 -0.47 -8.75 12.05
CA TRP A 203 -0.35 -7.45 11.41
C TRP A 203 -1.67 -6.98 10.81
N PHE A 204 -2.38 -7.83 10.04
CA PHE A 204 -3.71 -7.51 9.50
C PHE A 204 -4.74 -7.17 10.59
N ARG A 205 -4.70 -7.85 11.75
CA ARG A 205 -5.60 -7.54 12.88
C ARG A 205 -5.27 -6.21 13.57
N GLN A 206 -4.03 -5.74 13.48
CA GLN A 206 -3.59 -4.48 14.08
C GLN A 206 -3.79 -3.28 13.14
N HIS A 207 -3.95 -3.53 11.84
CA HIS A 207 -4.15 -2.51 10.81
C HIS A 207 -5.55 -2.68 10.20
N PRO A 208 -6.60 -2.27 10.93
CA PRO A 208 -7.96 -2.36 10.43
C PRO A 208 -8.06 -1.51 9.15
N THR A 209 -8.75 -2.01 8.12
CA THR A 209 -8.81 -1.36 6.79
C THR A 209 -7.66 -1.64 5.82
N CYS A 210 -7.11 -2.85 5.86
CA CYS A 210 -6.32 -3.38 4.73
C CYS A 210 -7.21 -3.96 3.63
N LEU A 211 -6.71 -3.98 2.40
CA LEU A 211 -7.27 -4.70 1.25
C LEU A 211 -6.41 -5.92 0.91
N LEU A 212 -6.99 -7.11 0.92
CA LEU A 212 -6.39 -8.34 0.42
C LEU A 212 -7.10 -8.77 -0.87
N ILE A 213 -6.36 -8.82 -1.97
CA ILE A 213 -6.82 -9.30 -3.26
C ILE A 213 -6.36 -10.74 -3.44
N ILE A 214 -7.30 -11.63 -3.75
CA ILE A 214 -7.06 -13.03 -4.06
C ILE A 214 -7.48 -13.24 -5.52
N ASP A 215 -6.51 -13.32 -6.41
CA ASP A 215 -6.75 -13.43 -7.85
C ASP A 215 -6.75 -14.88 -8.30
N ASN A 216 -7.66 -15.24 -9.21
CA ASN A 216 -7.75 -16.56 -9.84
C ASN A 216 -8.12 -17.72 -8.89
N LEU A 217 -9.04 -17.51 -7.94
CA LEU A 217 -9.53 -18.56 -7.05
C LEU A 217 -10.57 -19.44 -7.76
N ASP A 218 -10.11 -20.42 -8.53
CA ASP A 218 -10.96 -21.21 -9.43
C ASP A 218 -11.22 -22.67 -8.96
N ASP A 219 -10.70 -23.10 -7.81
CA ASP A 219 -10.97 -24.43 -7.22
C ASP A 219 -11.90 -24.35 -5.99
N VAL A 220 -12.91 -25.23 -5.97
CA VAL A 220 -13.89 -25.34 -4.88
C VAL A 220 -13.25 -25.92 -3.61
N GLN A 221 -12.21 -26.76 -3.73
CA GLN A 221 -11.51 -27.34 -2.58
C GLN A 221 -10.81 -26.28 -1.74
N ASP A 222 -10.41 -25.16 -2.36
CA ASP A 222 -9.71 -24.06 -1.68
C ASP A 222 -10.63 -23.15 -0.87
N LEU A 223 -11.96 -23.29 -1.01
CA LEU A 223 -12.94 -22.44 -0.31
C LEU A 223 -12.88 -22.61 1.22
N ALA A 224 -12.60 -23.82 1.71
CA ALA A 224 -12.43 -24.05 3.15
C ALA A 224 -11.18 -23.34 3.70
N THR A 225 -10.07 -23.40 2.95
CA THR A 225 -8.83 -22.69 3.27
C THR A 225 -9.06 -21.17 3.26
N LEU A 226 -9.75 -20.65 2.24
CA LEU A 226 -10.16 -19.26 2.13
C LEU A 226 -10.97 -18.81 3.35
N ALA A 227 -12.04 -19.53 3.70
CA ALA A 227 -12.90 -19.19 4.82
C ALA A 227 -12.11 -19.14 6.16
N ARG A 228 -11.23 -20.12 6.37
CA ARG A 228 -10.34 -20.14 7.55
C ARG A 228 -9.35 -18.96 7.55
N LEU A 229 -8.84 -18.55 6.40
CA LEU A 229 -7.96 -17.40 6.30
C LEU A 229 -8.71 -16.12 6.68
N ILE A 230 -9.84 -15.84 6.02
CA ILE A 230 -10.61 -14.59 6.20
C ILE A 230 -11.03 -14.40 7.66
N THR A 231 -11.50 -15.45 8.33
CA THR A 231 -11.90 -15.39 9.76
C THR A 231 -10.77 -15.00 10.71
N GLN A 232 -9.51 -15.11 10.27
CA GLN A 232 -8.32 -14.78 11.07
C GLN A 232 -7.76 -13.38 10.80
N LEU A 233 -8.32 -12.65 9.81
CA LEU A 233 -7.84 -11.34 9.36
C LEU A 233 -8.67 -10.15 9.89
N GLY A 234 -9.65 -10.38 10.77
CA GLY A 234 -10.44 -9.30 11.37
C GLY A 234 -11.27 -8.52 10.34
N GLU A 235 -11.16 -7.19 10.36
CA GLU A 235 -11.91 -6.26 9.47
C GLU A 235 -11.20 -6.00 8.12
N THR A 236 -10.31 -6.90 7.72
CA THR A 236 -9.66 -6.85 6.42
C THR A 236 -10.68 -6.99 5.30
N ARG A 237 -10.58 -6.11 4.31
CA ARG A 237 -11.42 -6.16 3.10
C ARG A 237 -10.78 -7.12 2.12
N VAL A 238 -11.56 -8.08 1.63
CA VAL A 238 -11.11 -9.16 0.78
C VAL A 238 -11.83 -9.07 -0.55
N LEU A 239 -11.06 -9.00 -1.63
CA LEU A 239 -11.56 -8.94 -2.99
C LEU A 239 -11.07 -10.16 -3.76
N ILE A 240 -11.99 -10.97 -4.25
CA ILE A 240 -11.67 -12.24 -4.92
C ILE A 240 -12.03 -12.13 -6.39
N THR A 241 -11.16 -12.58 -7.28
CA THR A 241 -11.54 -12.87 -8.68
C THR A 241 -11.68 -14.38 -8.88
N SER A 242 -12.71 -14.81 -9.60
CA SER A 242 -12.98 -16.23 -9.81
C SER A 242 -13.88 -16.49 -11.03
N ARG A 243 -13.91 -17.73 -11.51
CA ARG A 243 -14.90 -18.30 -12.43
C ARG A 243 -15.99 -19.07 -11.68
N LEU A 244 -15.77 -19.39 -10.41
CA LEU A 244 -16.68 -20.16 -9.57
C LEU A 244 -17.93 -19.34 -9.22
N GLN A 245 -19.07 -19.72 -9.78
CA GLN A 245 -20.35 -19.08 -9.48
C GLN A 245 -20.79 -19.30 -8.03
N ILE A 246 -20.34 -20.38 -7.36
CA ILE A 246 -20.71 -20.65 -5.97
C ILE A 246 -20.23 -19.58 -4.98
N LEU A 247 -19.16 -18.84 -5.31
CA LEU A 247 -18.69 -17.70 -4.51
C LEU A 247 -19.72 -16.56 -4.42
N THR A 248 -20.71 -16.54 -5.31
CA THR A 248 -21.82 -15.58 -5.26
C THR A 248 -22.71 -15.74 -4.02
N GLN A 249 -22.73 -16.93 -3.43
CA GLN A 249 -23.52 -17.25 -2.24
C GLN A 249 -22.76 -16.98 -0.93
N ILE A 250 -21.43 -17.05 -0.98
CA ILE A 250 -20.55 -16.92 0.19
C ILE A 250 -20.10 -15.46 0.40
N ALA A 251 -19.85 -14.74 -0.69
CA ALA A 251 -19.45 -13.33 -0.69
C ALA A 251 -20.54 -12.44 -1.30
N ARG A 252 -20.56 -11.15 -0.95
CA ARG A 252 -21.42 -10.18 -1.64
C ARG A 252 -20.91 -9.98 -3.06
N SER A 253 -21.49 -10.68 -4.03
CA SER A 253 -20.93 -10.76 -5.39
C SER A 253 -21.32 -9.61 -6.30
N LEU A 254 -20.37 -9.22 -7.17
CA LEU A 254 -20.64 -8.41 -8.36
C LEU A 254 -20.60 -9.34 -9.58
N SER A 255 -21.75 -9.49 -10.24
CA SER A 255 -21.85 -10.24 -11.49
C SER A 255 -21.25 -9.44 -12.63
N TRP A 256 -20.26 -10.02 -13.32
CA TRP A 256 -19.68 -9.40 -14.52
C TRP A 256 -20.55 -9.72 -15.74
N THR A 257 -21.23 -8.71 -16.28
CA THR A 257 -21.92 -8.82 -17.57
C THR A 257 -21.26 -7.87 -18.57
N THR A 258 -21.05 -8.36 -19.79
CA THR A 258 -20.37 -7.67 -20.90
C THR A 258 -21.20 -6.54 -21.46
#